data_AF-A0A9D4QDY3-F1
#
_entry.id   AF-A0A9D4QDY3-F1
#
_cell.length_a   1.000
_cell.length_b   1.000
_cell.length_c   1.000
_cell.angle_alpha   90.00
_cell.angle_beta   90.00
_cell.angle_gamma   90.00
#
_symmetry.space_group_name_H-M   'P 1'
#
loop_
_entity.id
_entity.type
_entity.pdbx_description
1 polymer ?
#
loop_
_entity_poly.entity_id
_entity_poly.type
_entity_poly.pdbx_seq_one_letter_code
_entity_poly.pdbx_strand_id
1 'polypeptide(L)'
;MEEGARRYIAIGAGREQTLRENAQAFQRILFRPRIFVDVERVNTSTTLLGHAVSFPVGLAPSAAHNITHPGGEIGSAKGKAIHLVQ
;
A
#
# COMPACT_ATOMS: atom_id res chain seq x y z
N MET A 1 -20.45 -5.10 3.19
CA MET A 1 -19.61 -6.28 2.91
C MET A 1 -20.02 -7.38 3.86
N GLU A 2 -20.16 -8.61 3.36
CA GLU A 2 -20.51 -9.78 4.17
C GLU A 2 -19.37 -10.14 5.15
N GLU A 3 -19.70 -10.72 6.30
CA GLU A 3 -18.71 -11.04 7.35
C GLU A 3 -17.65 -12.05 6.88
N GLY A 4 -18.03 -13.01 6.03
CA GLY A 4 -17.09 -13.96 5.42
C GLY A 4 -16.05 -13.28 4.55
N ALA A 5 -16.48 -12.34 3.69
CA ALA A 5 -15.59 -11.54 2.85
C ALA A 5 -14.66 -10.66 3.70
N ARG A 6 -15.18 -10.05 4.77
CA ARG A 6 -14.37 -9.25 5.71
C ARG A 6 -13.26 -10.08 6.36
N ARG A 7 -13.57 -11.29 6.84
CA ARG A 7 -12.58 -12.19 7.42
C ARG A 7 -11.54 -12.62 6.40
N TYR A 8 -11.93 -12.99 5.18
CA TYR A 8 -10.99 -13.40 4.14
C TYR A 8 -9.87 -12.37 3.90
N ILE A 9 -10.22 -11.09 3.96
CA ILE A 9 -9.28 -9.98 3.70
C ILE A 9 -8.44 -9.62 4.93
N ALA A 10 -9.02 -9.70 6.12
CA ALA A 10 -8.42 -9.12 7.33
C ALA A 10 -7.49 -10.06 8.11
N ILE A 11 -7.54 -11.37 7.86
CA ILE A 11 -6.87 -12.37 8.71
C ILE A 11 -5.47 -12.74 8.23
N GLY A 12 -4.67 -13.24 9.17
CA GLY A 12 -3.36 -13.84 8.91
C GLY A 12 -3.37 -15.36 9.06
N ALA A 13 -2.23 -16.01 8.78
CA ALA A 13 -2.08 -17.44 8.97
C ALA A 13 -2.05 -17.84 10.46
N GLY A 14 -2.70 -18.95 10.80
CA GLY A 14 -2.64 -19.56 12.13
C GLY A 14 -3.07 -18.60 13.25
N ARG A 15 -2.19 -18.36 14.22
CA ARG A 15 -2.42 -17.42 15.33
C ARG A 15 -2.14 -15.95 14.96
N GLU A 16 -1.93 -15.66 13.69
CA GLU A 16 -1.70 -14.31 13.14
C GLU A 16 -0.50 -13.59 13.75
N GLN A 17 0.48 -14.35 14.24
CA GLN A 17 1.67 -13.78 14.88
C GLN A 17 2.43 -12.86 13.93
N THR A 18 2.67 -13.31 12.70
CA THR A 18 3.35 -12.50 11.67
C THR A 18 2.55 -11.27 11.27
N LEU A 19 1.21 -11.36 11.21
CA LEU A 19 0.36 -10.21 10.90
C LEU A 19 0.54 -9.10 11.95
N ARG A 20 0.52 -9.46 13.24
CA ARG A 20 0.76 -8.51 14.34
C ARG A 20 2.18 -7.98 14.33
N GLU A 21 3.16 -8.86 14.11
CA GLU A 21 4.58 -8.49 14.08
C GLU A 21 4.89 -7.51 12.95
N ASN A 22 4.29 -7.66 11.76
CA ASN A 22 4.46 -6.74 10.64
C ASN A 22 4.10 -5.29 11.03
N ALA A 23 3.02 -5.09 11.77
CA ALA A 23 2.62 -3.75 12.25
C ALA A 23 3.52 -3.25 13.38
N GLN A 24 3.85 -4.12 14.35
CA GLN A 24 4.72 -3.77 15.47
C GLN A 24 6.14 -3.43 15.04
N ALA A 25 6.63 -4.01 13.95
CA ALA A 25 7.96 -3.73 13.41
C ALA A 25 8.17 -2.26 13.06
N PHE A 26 7.18 -1.60 12.47
CA PHE A 26 7.27 -0.19 12.14
C PHE A 26 7.26 0.71 13.38
N GLN A 27 6.60 0.31 14.47
CA GLN A 27 6.56 1.09 15.71
C GLN A 27 7.90 1.13 16.44
N ARG A 28 8.80 0.17 16.17
CA ARG A 28 10.14 0.14 16.75
C ARG A 28 11.11 1.13 16.09
N ILE A 29 10.75 1.67 14.92
CA ILE A 29 11.58 2.61 14.15
C ILE A 29 11.16 4.03 14.50
N LEU A 30 12.10 4.83 15.02
CA LEU A 30 11.86 6.22 15.38
C LEU A 30 12.43 7.16 14.32
N PHE A 31 11.71 8.23 14.03
CA PHE A 31 12.23 9.30 13.18
C PHE A 31 13.21 10.18 13.96
N ARG A 32 14.25 10.65 13.26
CA ARG A 32 15.11 11.75 13.70
C ARG A 32 14.88 12.94 12.77
N PRO A 33 13.87 13.80 13.04
CA PRO A 33 13.56 14.92 12.18
C PRO A 33 14.75 15.87 12.07
N ARG A 34 14.94 16.47 10.89
CA ARG A 34 15.86 17.58 10.68
C ARG A 34 15.06 18.87 10.66
N ILE A 35 15.39 19.78 11.57
CA ILE A 35 14.73 21.07 11.69
C ILE A 35 15.41 22.11 10.80
N PHE A 36 14.68 23.19 10.45
CA PHE A 36 15.14 24.25 9.55
C PHE A 36 15.51 23.77 8.14
N VAL A 37 14.87 22.70 7.66
CA VAL A 37 14.95 22.25 6.27
C VAL A 37 13.74 22.81 5.53
N ASP A 38 13.97 23.52 4.42
CA ASP A 38 12.88 23.95 3.54
C ASP A 38 12.23 22.72 2.89
N VAL A 39 10.92 22.62 3.06
CA VAL A 39 10.08 21.55 2.53
C VAL A 39 8.88 22.12 1.76
N GLU A 40 8.96 23.36 1.27
CA GLU A 40 7.90 24.00 0.46
C GLU A 40 7.54 23.12 -0.76
N ARG A 41 8.54 22.45 -1.35
CA ARG A 41 8.35 21.56 -2.50
C ARG A 41 9.01 20.21 -2.25
N VAL A 42 8.18 19.19 -2.00
CA VAL A 42 8.63 17.79 -1.85
C VAL A 42 8.32 17.02 -3.13
N ASN A 43 9.35 16.42 -3.73
CA ASN A 43 9.18 15.50 -4.85
C ASN A 43 9.20 14.04 -4.37
N THR A 44 8.12 13.31 -4.59
CA THR A 44 8.00 11.89 -4.26
C THR A 44 8.24 10.95 -5.43
N SER A 45 8.50 11.48 -6.63
CA SER A 45 8.75 10.66 -7.81
C SER A 45 10.04 9.85 -7.66
N THR A 46 10.07 8.65 -8.22
CA THR A 46 11.26 7.79 -8.24
C THR A 46 11.23 6.85 -9.44
N THR A 47 12.23 5.99 -9.55
CA THR A 47 12.29 4.92 -10.56
C THR A 47 12.14 3.56 -9.88
N LEU A 48 11.21 2.74 -10.36
CA LEU A 48 11.01 1.36 -9.92
C LEU A 48 11.24 0.42 -11.11
N LEU A 49 12.22 -0.48 -11.00
CA LEU A 49 12.56 -1.45 -12.06
C LEU A 49 12.78 -0.80 -13.44
N GLY A 50 13.37 0.40 -13.48
CA GLY A 50 13.62 1.15 -14.71
C GLY A 50 12.46 2.03 -15.20
N HIS A 51 11.31 2.02 -14.52
CA HIS A 51 10.16 2.85 -14.88
C HIS A 51 9.99 4.02 -13.91
N ALA A 52 9.76 5.22 -14.45
CA ALA A 52 9.41 6.39 -13.65
C ALA A 52 8.03 6.23 -13.01
N VAL A 53 7.93 6.50 -11.71
CA VAL A 53 6.69 6.48 -10.92
C VAL A 53 6.56 7.77 -10.13
N SER A 54 5.34 8.29 -9.99
CA SER A 54 5.07 9.53 -9.24
C SER A 54 5.20 9.39 -7.71
N PHE A 55 5.12 8.17 -7.20
CA PHE A 55 5.15 7.87 -5.76
C PHE A 55 5.68 6.43 -5.52
N PRO A 56 6.50 6.16 -4.48
CA PRO A 56 7.15 4.87 -4.26
C PRO A 56 6.24 3.85 -3.58
N VAL A 57 4.95 3.80 -3.95
CA VAL A 57 3.98 2.82 -3.42
C VAL A 57 3.20 2.23 -4.56
N GLY A 58 3.05 0.90 -4.52
CA GLY A 58 2.32 0.14 -5.52
C GLY A 58 1.24 -0.74 -4.91
N LEU A 59 0.40 -1.29 -5.79
CA LEU A 59 -0.59 -2.31 -5.43
C LEU A 59 0.09 -3.68 -5.46
N ALA A 60 0.13 -4.37 -4.32
CA ALA A 60 0.58 -5.76 -4.24
C ALA A 60 -0.43 -6.70 -4.94
N PRO A 61 0.02 -7.84 -5.49
CA PRO A 61 -0.89 -8.80 -6.08
C PRO A 61 -1.85 -9.33 -5.01
N SER A 62 -3.14 -9.26 -5.29
CA SER A 62 -4.23 -9.71 -4.43
C SER A 62 -5.35 -10.22 -5.33
N ALA A 63 -6.15 -11.16 -4.82
CA ALA A 63 -7.17 -11.84 -5.60
C ALA A 63 -8.57 -11.56 -5.04
N ALA A 64 -9.59 -11.83 -5.86
CA ALA A 64 -10.99 -11.76 -5.50
C ALA A 64 -11.43 -10.35 -5.04
N HIS A 65 -11.00 -9.31 -5.75
CA HIS A 65 -11.35 -7.93 -5.38
C HIS A 65 -12.87 -7.66 -5.48
N ASN A 66 -13.57 -8.43 -6.32
CA ASN A 66 -15.01 -8.38 -6.49
C ASN A 66 -15.82 -8.63 -5.21
N ILE A 67 -15.24 -9.30 -4.20
CA ILE A 67 -15.90 -9.51 -2.89
C ILE A 67 -16.04 -8.20 -2.11
N THR A 68 -15.22 -7.19 -2.44
CA THR A 68 -15.24 -5.87 -1.78
C THR A 68 -16.00 -4.83 -2.57
N HIS A 69 -15.93 -4.89 -3.89
CA HIS A 69 -16.50 -3.88 -4.77
C HIS A 69 -16.82 -4.49 -6.14
N PRO A 70 -17.98 -4.18 -6.76
CA PRO A 70 -18.38 -4.76 -8.05
C PRO A 70 -17.37 -4.55 -9.18
N GLY A 71 -16.58 -3.47 -9.12
CA GLY A 71 -15.53 -3.17 -10.10
C GLY A 71 -14.32 -4.12 -10.06
N GLY A 72 -14.16 -4.92 -9.01
CA GLY A 72 -13.09 -5.92 -8.89
C GLY A 72 -11.69 -5.39 -9.21
N GLU A 73 -10.88 -6.24 -9.82
CA GLU A 73 -9.49 -5.97 -10.19
C GLU A 73 -9.39 -4.86 -11.24
N ILE A 74 -10.39 -4.73 -12.13
CA ILE A 74 -10.48 -3.62 -13.10
C ILE A 74 -10.60 -2.28 -12.36
N GLY A 75 -11.42 -2.23 -11.30
CA GLY A 75 -11.55 -1.06 -10.44
C GLY A 75 -10.23 -0.69 -9.79
N SER A 76 -9.50 -1.68 -9.26
CA SER A 76 -8.17 -1.47 -8.68
C SER A 76 -7.11 -1.04 -9.70
N ALA A 77 -7.17 -1.57 -10.93
CA ALA A 77 -6.28 -1.17 -12.02
C ALA A 77 -6.54 0.26 -12.49
N LYS A 78 -7.80 0.70 -12.52
CA LYS A 78 -8.18 2.09 -12.84
C LYS A 78 -7.86 3.06 -11.71
N GLY A 79 -8.09 2.67 -10.46
CA GLY A 79 -7.76 3.45 -9.28
C GLY A 79 -6.27 3.45 -8.95
N LYS A 80 -5.47 2.65 -9.66
CA LYS A 80 -4.02 2.59 -9.49
C LYS A 80 -3.44 3.97 -9.80
N ALA A 81 -3.01 4.67 -8.76
CA ALA A 81 -2.27 5.92 -8.84
C ALA A 81 -0.82 5.74 -9.34
N ILE A 82 -0.55 4.74 -10.20
CA ILE A 82 0.69 4.71 -10.96
C ILE A 82 0.45 5.66 -12.12
N HIS A 83 0.62 6.95 -11.85
CA HIS A 83 0.91 7.89 -12.91
C HIS A 83 2.32 7.50 -13.40
N LEU A 84 2.38 6.65 -14.43
CA LEU A 84 3.56 6.63 -15.28
C LEU A 84 3.65 8.07 -15.78
N VAL A 85 4.70 8.78 -15.36
CA VAL A 85 5.02 10.07 -15.95
C VAL A 85 5.35 9.76 -17.40
N GLN A 86 4.38 9.95 -18.29
CA GLN A 86 4.61 9.90 -19.74
C GLN A 86 5.32 11.18 -20.15
#